data_AF-A0A5C7XN22-F1
#
_entry.id   AF-A0A5C7XN22-F1
#
_cell.length_a   1.000
_cell.length_b   1.000
_cell.length_c   1.000
_cell.angle_alpha   90.00
_cell.angle_beta   90.00
_cell.angle_gamma   90.00
#
_symmetry.space_group_name_H-M   'P 1'
#
loop_
_entity.id
_entity.type
_entity.pdbx_description
1 polymer ?
#
loop_
_entity_poly.entity_id
_entity_poly.type
_entity_poly.pdbx_seq_one_letter_code
_entity_poly.pdbx_strand_id
1 'polypeptide(L)'
;MGRTKRKFSYEERYAVWHCNGKKCWWCKKPLRLFEVTVDHVIPESLLDDDAALKEIIAQYGLPKDFKINGYENWLPCHNHCNQSKSRTPPAFVPGNKAILDRLAQVAPKAAGVANSVVSNVAKDKVFKSIFTALERRTLSLLDLHELLTAFAEDPATTGVPDDVIILDSGYWIPRDEIVREGLCQCERNQCVGQNEKVYCYFEKSLSSWVVRTGLFWRCYDEVITCPHCLAQHKRGHIGRQGICGKPYLSQPGRMGSA
;
A
#
# COMPACT_ATOMS: atom_id res chain seq x y z
N MET A 1 -3.86 -10.25 -34.96
CA MET A 1 -4.69 -10.79 -33.85
C MET A 1 -4.73 -9.73 -32.76
N GLY A 2 -5.87 -9.09 -32.52
CA GLY A 2 -5.98 -8.00 -31.54
C GLY A 2 -5.94 -8.52 -30.10
N ARG A 3 -5.26 -7.80 -29.21
CA ARG A 3 -5.21 -8.12 -27.77
C ARG A 3 -6.61 -8.12 -27.15
N THR A 4 -6.85 -9.06 -26.23
CA THR A 4 -8.05 -9.06 -25.39
C THR A 4 -8.00 -7.88 -24.41
N LYS A 5 -9.09 -7.12 -24.32
CA LYS A 5 -9.22 -6.00 -23.36
C LYS A 5 -8.99 -6.48 -21.92
N ARG A 6 -8.39 -5.63 -21.08
CA ARG A 6 -8.24 -5.94 -19.65
C ARG A 6 -9.59 -6.17 -18.98
N LYS A 7 -9.65 -7.23 -18.17
CA LYS A 7 -10.72 -7.45 -17.20
C LYS A 7 -10.26 -6.93 -15.84
N PHE A 8 -11.08 -6.09 -15.22
CA PHE A 8 -10.80 -5.52 -13.91
C PHE A 8 -11.38 -6.38 -12.79
N SER A 9 -10.60 -6.58 -11.73
CA SER A 9 -11.05 -7.27 -10.52
C SER A 9 -12.03 -6.42 -9.70
N TYR A 10 -12.60 -6.98 -8.64
CA TYR A 10 -13.46 -6.21 -7.74
C TYR A 10 -12.65 -5.15 -6.98
N GLU A 11 -11.46 -5.53 -6.51
CA GLU A 11 -10.56 -4.73 -5.69
C GLU A 11 -9.99 -3.56 -6.48
N GLU A 12 -9.64 -3.79 -7.75
CA GLU A 12 -9.25 -2.74 -8.68
C GLU A 12 -10.38 -1.72 -8.90
N ARG A 13 -11.60 -2.21 -9.19
CA ARG A 13 -12.78 -1.34 -9.36
C ARG A 13 -13.08 -0.56 -8.09
N TYR A 14 -13.01 -1.21 -6.93
CA TYR A 14 -13.20 -0.57 -5.64
C TYR A 14 -12.16 0.51 -5.39
N ALA A 15 -10.88 0.21 -5.59
CA ALA A 15 -9.79 1.14 -5.35
C ALA A 15 -9.89 2.38 -6.24
N VAL A 16 -10.13 2.18 -7.55
CA VAL A 16 -10.31 3.27 -8.52
C VAL A 16 -11.51 4.13 -8.14
N TRP A 17 -12.65 3.52 -7.82
CA TRP A 17 -13.87 4.21 -7.38
C TRP A 17 -13.67 5.01 -6.09
N HIS A 18 -13.10 4.36 -5.07
CA HIS A 18 -12.92 4.93 -3.73
C HIS A 18 -11.94 6.11 -3.77
N CYS A 19 -10.79 5.94 -4.42
CA CYS A 19 -9.73 6.95 -4.43
C CYS A 19 -10.05 8.16 -5.32
N ASN A 20 -10.97 8.00 -6.28
CA ASN A 20 -11.42 9.08 -7.16
C ASN A 20 -12.74 9.74 -6.69
N GLY A 21 -13.13 9.53 -5.42
CA GLY A 21 -14.23 10.27 -4.80
C GLY A 21 -15.62 9.74 -5.15
N LYS A 22 -15.73 8.47 -5.52
CA LYS A 22 -17.01 7.74 -5.65
C LYS A 22 -17.99 8.36 -6.66
N LYS A 23 -17.45 8.99 -7.71
CA LYS A 23 -18.20 9.66 -8.76
C LYS A 23 -17.68 9.28 -10.13
N CYS A 24 -18.53 9.36 -11.14
CA CYS A 24 -18.10 9.21 -12.52
C CYS A 24 -17.18 10.37 -12.90
N TRP A 25 -16.02 10.06 -13.46
CA TRP A 25 -15.06 11.09 -13.79
C TRP A 25 -15.51 11.98 -14.95
N TRP A 26 -16.31 11.45 -15.88
CA TRP A 26 -16.79 12.20 -17.04
C TRP A 26 -17.99 13.09 -16.71
N CYS A 27 -19.09 12.50 -16.24
CA CYS A 27 -20.31 13.26 -15.95
C CYS A 27 -20.39 13.86 -14.54
N LYS A 28 -19.38 13.61 -13.69
CA LYS A 28 -19.25 14.08 -12.30
C LYS A 28 -20.37 13.67 -11.32
N LYS A 29 -21.39 12.95 -11.79
CA LYS A 29 -22.49 12.41 -10.96
C LYS A 29 -21.99 11.32 -10.00
N PRO A 30 -22.65 11.13 -8.84
CA PRO A 30 -22.41 9.99 -7.97
C PRO A 30 -22.46 8.68 -8.76
N LEU A 31 -21.57 7.76 -8.43
CA LEU A 31 -21.44 6.47 -9.10
C LEU A 31 -21.45 5.40 -8.02
N ARG A 32 -22.39 4.45 -8.06
CA ARG A 32 -22.37 3.34 -7.10
C ARG A 32 -21.36 2.30 -7.55
N LEU A 33 -20.74 1.61 -6.60
CA LEU A 33 -19.66 0.66 -6.89
C LEU A 33 -20.05 -0.41 -7.92
N PHE A 34 -21.27 -0.96 -7.83
CA PHE A 34 -21.74 -1.98 -8.76
C PHE A 34 -21.99 -1.47 -10.18
N GLU A 35 -22.06 -0.15 -10.38
CA GLU A 35 -22.26 0.51 -11.68
C GLU A 35 -20.91 0.95 -12.30
N VAL A 36 -19.79 0.79 -11.57
CA VAL A 36 -18.47 1.25 -12.00
C VAL A 36 -17.97 0.43 -13.17
N THR A 37 -17.64 1.14 -14.24
CA THR A 37 -16.69 0.70 -15.25
C THR A 37 -15.39 1.49 -15.10
N VAL A 38 -14.26 0.84 -15.39
CA VAL A 38 -12.95 1.51 -15.38
C VAL A 38 -12.61 1.90 -16.82
N ASP A 39 -12.31 3.17 -17.02
CA ASP A 39 -11.85 3.73 -18.28
C ASP A 39 -10.34 4.01 -18.22
N HIS A 40 -9.69 3.84 -19.37
CA HIS A 40 -8.28 4.14 -19.56
C HIS A 40 -8.16 5.52 -20.22
N VAL A 41 -7.56 6.51 -19.56
CA VAL A 41 -7.42 7.85 -20.16
C VAL A 41 -6.68 7.75 -21.50
N ILE A 42 -5.55 7.03 -21.49
CA ILE A 42 -4.80 6.62 -22.66
C ILE A 42 -5.22 5.19 -23.03
N PRO A 43 -5.77 4.94 -24.22
CA PRO A 43 -6.44 3.68 -24.53
C PRO A 43 -5.48 2.50 -24.70
N GLU A 44 -5.97 1.30 -24.36
CA GLU A 44 -5.23 0.03 -24.53
C GLU A 44 -4.82 -0.28 -25.98
N SER A 45 -5.46 0.34 -26.98
CA SER A 45 -5.08 0.16 -28.39
C SER A 45 -3.63 0.56 -28.68
N LEU A 46 -3.04 1.46 -27.89
CA LEU A 46 -1.63 1.83 -28.01
C LEU A 46 -0.66 0.73 -27.56
N LEU A 47 -1.14 -0.31 -26.85
CA LEU A 47 -0.30 -1.46 -26.52
C LEU A 47 0.06 -2.31 -27.75
N ASP A 48 -0.62 -2.10 -28.87
CA ASP A 48 -0.36 -2.78 -30.15
C ASP A 48 0.55 -1.96 -31.08
N ASP A 49 0.94 -0.72 -30.68
CA ASP A 49 1.78 0.18 -31.45
C ASP A 49 2.77 0.94 -30.54
N ASP A 50 3.98 0.39 -30.41
CA ASP A 50 5.04 0.94 -29.57
C ASP A 50 5.51 2.33 -30.01
N ALA A 51 5.42 2.65 -31.31
CA ALA A 51 5.84 3.95 -31.83
C ALA A 51 4.84 5.03 -31.41
N ALA A 52 3.55 4.77 -31.63
CA ALA A 52 2.48 5.67 -31.20
C ALA A 52 2.43 5.82 -29.66
N LEU A 53 2.70 4.73 -28.91
CA LEU A 53 2.78 4.79 -27.46
C LEU A 53 3.92 5.69 -26.98
N LYS A 54 5.12 5.57 -27.57
CA LYS A 54 6.27 6.42 -27.24
C LYS A 54 5.99 7.89 -27.55
N GLU A 55 5.35 8.17 -28.67
CA GLU A 55 4.95 9.52 -29.04
C GLU A 55 3.99 10.12 -28.01
N ILE A 56 2.94 9.38 -27.62
CA ILE A 56 1.98 9.83 -26.62
C ILE A 56 2.63 10.04 -25.24
N ILE A 57 3.53 9.14 -24.82
CA ILE A 57 4.30 9.29 -23.57
C ILE A 57 5.11 10.59 -23.60
N ALA A 58 5.81 10.87 -24.71
CA ALA A 58 6.59 12.09 -24.86
C ALA A 58 5.69 13.34 -24.90
N GLN A 59 4.61 13.30 -25.68
CA GLN A 59 3.71 14.43 -25.88
C GLN A 59 3.01 14.86 -24.59
N TYR A 60 2.59 13.88 -23.78
CA TYR A 60 2.01 14.13 -22.46
C TYR A 60 3.06 14.26 -21.35
N GLY A 61 4.37 14.15 -21.63
CA GLY A 61 5.43 14.25 -20.63
C GLY A 61 5.30 13.21 -19.50
N LEU A 62 4.90 11.99 -19.84
CA LEU A 62 4.70 10.89 -18.90
C LEU A 62 6.03 10.17 -18.59
N PRO A 63 6.13 9.49 -17.44
CA PRO A 63 7.29 8.66 -17.11
C PRO A 63 7.55 7.59 -18.17
N LYS A 64 8.82 7.24 -18.40
CA LYS A 64 9.22 6.19 -19.37
C LYS A 64 8.68 4.81 -19.00
N ASP A 65 8.40 4.58 -17.73
CA ASP A 65 7.87 3.34 -17.17
C ASP A 65 6.34 3.34 -17.02
N PHE A 66 5.64 4.38 -17.52
CA PHE A 66 4.18 4.51 -17.50
C PHE A 66 3.49 3.23 -17.96
N LYS A 67 2.54 2.73 -17.16
CA LYS A 67 1.77 1.53 -17.48
C LYS A 67 0.39 1.93 -17.95
N ILE A 68 0.07 1.57 -19.21
CA ILE A 68 -1.30 1.70 -19.74
C ILE A 68 -2.30 1.00 -18.82
N ASN A 69 -1.92 -0.18 -18.32
CA ASN A 69 -2.69 -0.96 -17.35
C ASN A 69 -2.26 -0.67 -15.91
N GLY A 70 -2.08 0.61 -15.57
CA GLY A 70 -1.74 1.09 -14.23
C GLY A 70 -2.78 2.05 -13.69
N TYR A 71 -2.83 2.19 -12.35
CA TYR A 71 -3.76 3.09 -11.67
C TYR A 71 -3.56 4.57 -12.06
N GLU A 72 -2.37 4.92 -12.54
CA GLU A 72 -2.03 6.23 -13.10
C GLU A 72 -2.77 6.54 -14.42
N ASN A 73 -3.51 5.59 -14.97
CA ASN A 73 -4.28 5.71 -16.21
C ASN A 73 -5.77 5.39 -16.05
N TRP A 74 -6.23 5.04 -14.84
CA TRP A 74 -7.57 4.47 -14.63
C TRP A 74 -8.58 5.41 -13.96
N LEU A 75 -9.76 5.53 -14.57
CA LEU A 75 -10.86 6.37 -14.09
C LEU A 75 -12.12 5.56 -13.81
N PRO A 76 -12.86 5.84 -12.72
CA PRO A 76 -14.20 5.28 -12.56
C PRO A 76 -15.20 6.07 -13.41
N CYS A 77 -16.04 5.38 -14.15
CA CYS A 77 -17.10 6.01 -14.92
C CYS A 77 -18.32 5.11 -15.08
N HIS A 78 -19.46 5.71 -15.43
CA HIS A 78 -20.62 4.96 -15.89
C HIS A 78 -20.32 4.28 -17.22
N ASN A 79 -20.92 3.12 -17.46
CA ASN A 79 -20.77 2.37 -18.70
C ASN A 79 -21.08 3.22 -19.96
N HIS A 80 -22.16 4.01 -19.96
CA HIS A 80 -22.52 4.88 -21.09
C HIS A 80 -21.47 5.99 -21.33
N CYS A 81 -20.87 6.54 -20.28
CA CYS A 81 -19.78 7.51 -20.40
C CYS A 81 -18.53 6.86 -20.99
N ASN A 82 -18.19 5.65 -20.54
CA ASN A 82 -17.05 4.89 -21.08
C ASN A 82 -17.23 4.59 -22.58
N GLN A 83 -18.43 4.15 -22.97
CA GLN A 83 -18.73 3.83 -24.38
C GLN A 83 -18.73 5.04 -25.30
N SER A 84 -19.10 6.22 -24.78
CA SER A 84 -19.05 7.47 -25.54
C SER A 84 -17.62 7.92 -25.87
N LYS A 85 -16.62 7.35 -25.19
CA LYS A 85 -15.21 7.64 -25.43
C LYS A 85 -14.68 6.73 -26.54
N SER A 86 -14.15 7.34 -27.59
CA SER A 86 -13.53 6.63 -28.71
C SER A 86 -12.30 5.81 -28.25
N ARG A 87 -11.93 4.80 -29.04
CA ARG A 87 -10.68 4.03 -28.90
C ARG A 87 -9.48 4.76 -29.50
N THR A 88 -9.71 5.91 -30.14
CA THR A 88 -8.67 6.76 -30.73
C THR A 88 -7.82 7.37 -29.61
N PRO A 89 -6.48 7.32 -29.71
CA PRO A 89 -5.60 8.07 -28.82
C PRO A 89 -6.00 9.54 -28.80
N PRO A 90 -6.14 10.15 -27.61
CA PRO A 90 -6.46 11.57 -27.55
C PRO A 90 -5.27 12.39 -28.04
N ALA A 91 -5.54 13.42 -28.86
CA ALA A 91 -4.56 14.47 -29.10
C ALA A 91 -4.21 15.17 -27.78
N PHE A 92 -2.99 15.70 -27.66
CA PHE A 92 -2.61 16.44 -26.47
C PHE A 92 -3.58 17.60 -26.20
N VAL A 93 -4.18 17.55 -25.03
CA VAL A 93 -5.01 18.61 -24.49
C VAL A 93 -4.66 18.81 -23.02
N PRO A 94 -4.50 20.05 -22.54
CA PRO A 94 -4.12 20.31 -21.14
C PRO A 94 -5.03 19.64 -20.11
N GLY A 95 -6.32 19.50 -20.42
CA GLY A 95 -7.28 18.80 -19.57
C GLY A 95 -6.90 17.34 -19.32
N ASN A 96 -6.49 16.60 -20.36
CA ASN A 96 -6.07 15.20 -20.22
C ASN A 96 -4.75 15.07 -19.47
N LYS A 97 -3.83 16.03 -19.64
CA LYS A 97 -2.59 16.07 -18.85
C LYS A 97 -2.89 16.27 -17.36
N ALA A 98 -3.76 17.22 -17.02
CA ALA A 98 -4.17 17.45 -15.63
C ALA A 98 -4.85 16.22 -15.00
N ILE A 99 -5.60 15.45 -15.79
CA ILE A 99 -6.16 14.16 -15.37
C ILE A 99 -5.06 13.17 -15.04
N LEU A 100 -4.12 12.95 -15.97
CA LEU A 100 -3.02 12.00 -15.82
C LEU A 100 -2.13 12.36 -14.63
N ASP A 101 -1.85 13.64 -14.41
CA ASP A 101 -1.08 14.11 -13.24
C ASP A 101 -1.78 13.78 -11.93
N ARG A 102 -3.08 14.02 -11.87
CA ARG A 102 -3.88 13.66 -10.69
C ARG A 102 -3.87 12.15 -10.47
N LEU A 103 -3.97 11.35 -11.53
CA LEU A 103 -3.96 9.91 -11.41
C LEU A 103 -2.60 9.38 -10.97
N ALA A 104 -1.50 9.93 -11.47
CA ALA A 104 -0.16 9.60 -10.99
C ALA A 104 -0.02 9.86 -9.47
N GLN A 105 -0.59 10.96 -8.97
CA GLN A 105 -0.61 11.26 -7.52
C GLN A 105 -1.48 10.29 -6.71
N VAL A 106 -2.59 9.82 -7.28
CA VAL A 106 -3.56 8.94 -6.61
C VAL A 106 -3.18 7.46 -6.72
N ALA A 107 -2.39 7.08 -7.72
CA ALA A 107 -2.04 5.69 -8.05
C ALA A 107 -1.46 4.89 -6.86
N PRO A 108 -0.49 5.41 -6.07
CA PRO A 108 0.04 4.69 -4.92
C PRO A 108 -1.04 4.36 -3.87
N LYS A 109 -1.97 5.29 -3.65
CA LYS A 109 -3.08 5.09 -2.72
C LYS A 109 -4.07 4.06 -3.26
N ALA A 110 -4.40 4.12 -4.55
CA ALA A 110 -5.30 3.16 -5.18
C ALA A 110 -4.74 1.73 -5.12
N ALA A 111 -3.45 1.56 -5.44
CA ALA A 111 -2.76 0.28 -5.29
C ALA A 111 -2.82 -0.23 -3.84
N GLY A 112 -2.52 0.64 -2.86
CA GLY A 112 -2.62 0.29 -1.44
C GLY A 112 -4.02 -0.15 -1.01
N VAL A 113 -5.07 0.55 -1.47
CA VAL A 113 -6.46 0.19 -1.18
C VAL A 113 -6.83 -1.16 -1.80
N ALA A 114 -6.45 -1.42 -3.06
CA ALA A 114 -6.74 -2.70 -3.69
C ALA A 114 -6.10 -3.86 -2.92
N ASN A 115 -4.83 -3.71 -2.54
CA ASN A 115 -4.10 -4.69 -1.74
C ASN A 115 -4.77 -4.95 -0.37
N SER A 116 -5.24 -3.90 0.30
CA SER A 116 -5.98 -4.05 1.56
C SER A 116 -7.31 -4.78 1.39
N VAL A 117 -8.04 -4.56 0.30
CA VAL A 117 -9.29 -5.28 0.03
C VAL A 117 -9.00 -6.77 -0.23
N VAL A 118 -7.97 -7.10 -1.00
CA VAL A 118 -7.54 -8.50 -1.20
C VAL A 118 -7.23 -9.17 0.16
N SER A 119 -6.48 -8.50 1.03
CA SER A 119 -6.15 -9.02 2.37
C SER A 119 -7.39 -9.27 3.23
N ASN A 120 -8.37 -8.37 3.20
CA ASN A 120 -9.61 -8.53 3.96
C ASN A 120 -10.49 -9.66 3.42
N VAL A 121 -10.63 -9.77 2.09
CA VAL A 121 -11.39 -10.87 1.47
C VAL A 121 -10.78 -12.23 1.81
N ALA A 122 -9.45 -12.34 1.84
CA ALA A 122 -8.78 -13.56 2.26
C ALA A 122 -9.08 -13.92 3.73
N LYS A 123 -9.02 -12.93 4.63
CA LYS A 123 -9.39 -13.11 6.05
C LYS A 123 -10.86 -13.51 6.21
N ASP A 124 -11.76 -12.84 5.52
CA ASP A 124 -13.20 -13.11 5.57
C ASP A 124 -13.53 -14.53 5.07
N LYS A 125 -12.80 -15.04 4.08
CA LYS A 125 -12.95 -16.44 3.63
C LYS A 125 -12.57 -17.45 4.71
N VAL A 126 -11.51 -17.18 5.47
CA VAL A 126 -11.10 -18.02 6.60
C VAL A 126 -12.14 -17.95 7.70
N PHE A 127 -12.55 -16.74 8.11
CA PHE A 127 -13.59 -16.58 9.13
C PHE A 127 -14.90 -17.24 8.75
N LYS A 128 -15.34 -17.11 7.50
CA LYS A 128 -16.53 -17.79 6.99
C LYS A 128 -16.42 -19.31 7.14
N SER A 129 -15.25 -19.88 6.85
CA SER A 129 -15.01 -21.32 6.97
C SER A 129 -15.08 -21.78 8.43
N ILE A 130 -14.48 -21.04 9.35
CA ILE A 130 -14.56 -21.29 10.80
C ILE A 130 -16.01 -21.21 11.27
N PHE A 131 -16.76 -20.15 10.91
CA PHE A 131 -18.17 -20.01 11.27
C PHE A 131 -19.03 -21.14 10.73
N THR A 132 -18.85 -21.53 9.46
CA THR A 132 -19.57 -22.66 8.87
C THR A 132 -19.29 -23.98 9.63
N ALA A 133 -18.05 -24.20 10.07
CA ALA A 133 -17.69 -25.38 10.86
C ALA A 133 -18.33 -25.36 12.26
N LEU A 134 -18.39 -24.18 12.90
CA LEU A 134 -19.10 -23.98 14.18
C LEU A 134 -20.60 -24.24 14.03
N GLU A 135 -21.24 -23.69 12.99
CA GLU A 135 -22.67 -23.88 12.69
C GLU A 135 -23.02 -25.35 12.45
N ARG A 136 -22.15 -26.07 11.74
CA ARG A 136 -22.29 -27.51 11.46
C ARG A 136 -21.89 -28.39 12.64
N ARG A 137 -21.39 -27.80 13.73
CA ARG A 137 -20.87 -28.51 14.93
C ARG A 137 -19.75 -29.49 14.61
N THR A 138 -19.02 -29.26 13.53
CA THR A 138 -17.79 -30.01 13.19
C THR A 138 -16.56 -29.40 13.85
N LEU A 139 -16.69 -28.18 14.37
CA LEU A 139 -15.74 -27.47 15.21
C LEU A 139 -16.54 -26.86 16.37
N SER A 140 -15.99 -26.84 17.57
CA SER A 140 -16.56 -26.18 18.76
C SER A 140 -15.68 -25.01 19.21
N LEU A 141 -16.23 -24.18 20.10
CA LEU A 141 -15.44 -23.12 20.73
C LEU A 141 -14.33 -23.67 21.63
N LEU A 142 -14.52 -24.87 22.20
CA LEU A 142 -13.49 -25.53 23.01
C LEU A 142 -12.32 -25.99 22.13
N ASP A 143 -12.60 -26.59 20.96
CA ASP A 143 -11.55 -26.99 20.00
C ASP A 143 -10.70 -25.80 19.55
N LEU A 144 -11.34 -24.65 19.28
CA LEU A 144 -10.63 -23.41 18.94
C LEU A 144 -9.80 -22.89 20.11
N HIS A 145 -10.32 -22.97 21.33
CA HIS A 145 -9.61 -22.54 22.52
C HIS A 145 -8.38 -23.42 22.77
N GLU A 146 -8.53 -24.75 22.74
CA GLU A 146 -7.44 -25.71 22.91
C GLU A 146 -6.35 -25.50 21.84
N LEU A 147 -6.74 -25.31 20.58
CA LEU A 147 -5.79 -25.03 19.50
C LEU A 147 -4.99 -23.73 19.74
N LEU A 148 -5.68 -22.64 20.13
CA LEU A 148 -5.03 -21.35 20.36
C LEU A 148 -4.15 -21.36 21.61
N THR A 149 -4.57 -22.07 22.66
CA THR A 149 -3.77 -22.26 23.87
C THR A 149 -2.53 -23.09 23.57
N ALA A 150 -2.66 -24.23 22.89
CA ALA A 150 -1.53 -25.04 22.46
C ALA A 150 -0.55 -24.25 21.59
N PHE A 151 -1.06 -23.40 20.68
CA PHE A 151 -0.25 -22.52 19.86
C PHE A 151 0.53 -21.49 20.68
N ALA A 152 -0.07 -20.94 21.74
CA ALA A 152 0.57 -19.95 22.59
C ALA A 152 1.61 -20.56 23.54
N GLU A 153 1.38 -21.78 24.01
CA GLU A 153 2.24 -22.49 24.96
C GLU A 153 3.41 -23.21 24.27
N ASP A 154 3.13 -23.96 23.21
CA ASP A 154 4.14 -24.72 22.45
C ASP A 154 3.82 -24.69 20.94
N PRO A 155 4.18 -23.59 20.25
CA PRO A 155 3.91 -23.45 18.83
C PRO A 155 4.49 -24.58 17.98
N ALA A 156 5.63 -25.17 18.36
CA ALA A 156 6.28 -26.23 17.60
C ALA A 156 5.38 -27.49 17.51
N THR A 157 4.67 -27.82 18.59
CA THR A 157 3.72 -28.96 18.60
C THR A 157 2.49 -28.74 17.72
N THR A 158 2.17 -27.48 17.39
CA THR A 158 1.07 -27.11 16.49
C THR A 158 1.48 -27.03 15.02
N GLY A 159 2.71 -27.45 14.69
CA GLY A 159 3.23 -27.49 13.33
C GLY A 159 3.86 -26.16 12.87
N VAL A 160 4.17 -25.26 13.81
CA VAL A 160 5.01 -24.10 13.50
C VAL A 160 6.44 -24.58 13.25
N PRO A 161 7.06 -24.20 12.11
CA PRO A 161 8.46 -24.52 11.86
C PRO A 161 9.42 -23.92 12.91
N ASP A 162 10.45 -24.65 13.32
CA ASP A 162 11.44 -24.15 14.29
C ASP A 162 12.31 -22.99 13.74
N ASP A 163 12.30 -22.81 12.41
CA ASP A 163 13.04 -21.78 11.70
C ASP A 163 12.29 -20.45 11.57
N VAL A 164 11.17 -20.25 12.28
CA VAL A 164 10.47 -18.96 12.35
C VAL A 164 10.53 -18.31 13.73
N ILE A 165 10.28 -17.02 13.77
CA ILE A 165 10.05 -16.22 14.98
C ILE A 165 8.61 -15.73 14.96
N ILE A 166 7.87 -15.98 16.04
CA ILE A 166 6.51 -15.48 16.23
C ILE A 166 6.61 -14.14 16.97
N LEU A 167 6.07 -13.08 16.37
CA LEU A 167 5.98 -11.77 16.97
C LEU A 167 4.80 -11.69 17.94
N ASP A 168 4.81 -10.72 18.86
CA ASP A 168 3.66 -10.42 19.75
C ASP A 168 2.35 -10.14 18.98
N SER A 169 2.48 -9.68 17.74
CA SER A 169 1.35 -9.47 16.81
C SER A 169 0.76 -10.76 16.22
N GLY A 170 1.37 -11.92 16.47
CA GLY A 170 1.01 -13.22 15.91
C GLY A 170 1.57 -13.50 14.51
N TYR A 171 2.27 -12.55 13.87
CA TYR A 171 2.94 -12.78 12.59
C TYR A 171 4.22 -13.59 12.75
N TRP A 172 4.53 -14.41 11.75
CA TRP A 172 5.75 -15.23 11.72
C TRP A 172 6.77 -14.60 10.78
N ILE A 173 8.03 -14.55 11.19
CA ILE A 173 9.15 -14.14 10.36
C ILE A 173 10.12 -15.32 10.25
N PRO A 174 10.44 -15.80 9.04
CA PRO A 174 11.52 -16.77 8.84
C PRO A 174 12.85 -16.24 9.37
N ARG A 175 13.59 -17.05 10.13
CA ARG A 175 14.88 -16.65 10.73
C ARG A 175 15.90 -16.26 9.68
N ASP A 176 15.87 -16.89 8.51
CA ASP A 176 16.77 -16.56 7.41
C ASP A 176 16.48 -15.18 6.81
N GLU A 177 15.25 -14.66 6.94
CA GLU A 177 14.89 -13.30 6.54
C GLU A 177 15.34 -12.23 7.53
N ILE A 178 15.77 -12.61 8.74
CA ILE A 178 16.22 -11.68 9.78
C ILE A 178 17.71 -11.38 9.57
N VAL A 179 18.02 -10.12 9.27
CA VAL A 179 19.39 -9.62 9.08
C VAL A 179 20.00 -9.05 10.35
N ARG A 180 19.16 -8.64 11.31
CA ARG A 180 19.60 -8.12 12.61
C ARG A 180 18.50 -8.31 13.64
N GLU A 181 18.91 -8.62 14.86
CA GLU A 181 18.05 -8.56 16.04
C GLU A 181 18.56 -7.51 17.02
N GLY A 182 17.66 -6.94 17.83
CA GLY A 182 18.07 -6.11 18.95
C GLY A 182 17.00 -5.15 19.44
N LEU A 183 17.32 -4.45 20.52
CA LEU A 183 16.42 -3.48 21.13
C LEU A 183 16.18 -2.29 20.19
N CYS A 184 14.91 -1.91 20.06
CA CYS A 184 14.51 -0.72 19.33
C CYS A 184 15.23 0.52 19.86
N GLN A 185 15.94 1.26 19.00
CA GLN A 185 16.64 2.48 19.40
C GLN A 185 15.83 3.75 19.11
N CYS A 186 14.50 3.64 18.92
CA CYS A 186 13.71 4.82 18.62
C CYS A 186 13.68 5.79 19.80
N GLU A 187 13.75 7.09 19.49
CA GLU A 187 13.77 8.17 20.48
C GLU A 187 12.36 8.65 20.85
N ARG A 188 11.35 7.78 20.80
CA ARG A 188 10.00 8.15 21.27
C ARG A 188 10.02 8.28 22.79
N ASN A 189 9.28 9.25 23.32
CA ASN A 189 9.12 9.42 24.77
C ASN A 189 8.66 8.13 25.48
N GLN A 190 7.86 7.30 24.81
CA GLN A 190 7.41 6.00 25.34
C GLN A 190 8.49 4.90 25.34
N CYS A 191 9.62 5.08 24.66
CA CYS A 191 10.70 4.09 24.52
C CYS A 191 12.03 4.56 25.13
N VAL A 192 12.24 5.87 25.30
CA VAL A 192 13.43 6.45 25.93
C VAL A 192 13.37 6.21 27.44
N GLY A 193 14.41 5.62 28.02
CA GLY A 193 14.51 5.36 29.46
C GLY A 193 13.78 4.11 29.96
N GLN A 194 13.10 3.37 29.07
CA GLN A 194 12.54 2.06 29.41
C GLN A 194 13.65 1.00 29.44
N ASN A 195 13.73 0.24 30.52
CA ASN A 195 14.66 -0.90 30.62
C ASN A 195 14.25 -2.06 29.70
N GLU A 196 12.97 -2.13 29.35
CA GLU A 196 12.37 -3.14 28.46
C GLU A 196 12.06 -2.53 27.08
N LYS A 197 13.10 -2.08 26.36
CA LYS A 197 12.91 -1.63 24.97
C LYS A 197 12.37 -2.78 24.13
N VAL A 198 11.41 -2.50 23.24
CA VAL A 198 10.83 -3.50 22.32
C VAL A 198 11.95 -4.21 21.54
N TYR A 199 12.04 -5.53 21.67
CA TYR A 199 12.97 -6.35 20.90
C TYR A 199 12.47 -6.43 19.46
N CYS A 200 13.31 -6.00 18.51
CA CYS A 200 12.95 -5.89 17.10
C CYS A 200 13.75 -6.86 16.26
N TYR A 201 13.05 -7.48 15.30
CA TYR A 201 13.62 -8.30 14.24
C TYR A 201 13.62 -7.47 12.95
N PHE A 202 14.81 -7.26 12.38
CA PHE A 202 14.98 -6.46 11.17
C PHE A 202 15.12 -7.42 9.99
N GLU A 203 14.16 -7.36 9.06
CA GLU A 203 14.13 -8.22 7.87
C GLU A 203 15.04 -7.71 6.74
N LYS A 204 15.46 -8.62 5.83
CA LYS A 204 16.21 -8.30 4.58
C LYS A 204 15.52 -7.23 3.73
N SER A 205 14.19 -7.17 3.79
CA SER A 205 13.36 -6.23 3.03
C SER A 205 13.51 -4.77 3.49
N LEU A 206 14.05 -4.54 4.69
CA LEU A 206 14.29 -3.20 5.22
C LEU A 206 15.54 -2.57 4.60
N SER A 207 15.54 -1.25 4.44
CA SER A 207 16.71 -0.54 3.92
C SER A 207 17.95 -0.77 4.79
N SER A 208 19.13 -0.83 4.18
CA SER A 208 20.40 -1.01 4.91
C SER A 208 20.65 0.07 5.97
N TRP A 209 20.11 1.28 5.78
CA TRP A 209 20.16 2.32 6.80
C TRP A 209 19.34 1.93 8.04
N VAL A 210 18.08 1.52 7.86
CA VAL A 210 17.19 1.06 8.94
C VAL A 210 17.82 -0.10 9.72
N VAL A 211 18.32 -1.10 9.00
CA VAL A 211 18.97 -2.27 9.59
C VAL A 211 20.20 -1.84 10.40
N ARG A 212 21.05 -0.95 9.87
CA ARG A 212 22.24 -0.47 10.56
C ARG A 212 21.92 0.40 11.78
N THR A 213 20.92 1.26 11.70
CA THR A 213 20.59 2.17 12.82
C THR A 213 19.65 1.56 13.85
N GLY A 214 18.99 0.44 13.55
CA GLY A 214 18.05 -0.19 14.49
C GLY A 214 16.78 0.65 14.71
N LEU A 215 16.35 1.40 13.67
CA LEU A 215 15.25 2.35 13.74
C LEU A 215 14.04 1.87 12.93
N PHE A 216 12.96 1.51 13.60
CA PHE A 216 11.75 1.00 12.94
C PHE A 216 10.89 2.12 12.35
N TRP A 217 10.47 1.99 11.09
CA TRP A 217 9.83 3.08 10.31
C TRP A 217 8.44 3.48 10.83
N ARG A 218 7.65 2.55 11.38
CA ARG A 218 6.37 2.87 12.05
C ARG A 218 6.56 3.79 13.26
N CYS A 219 7.79 3.80 13.80
CA CYS A 219 8.47 4.79 14.64
C CYS A 219 8.26 6.27 14.34
N TYR A 220 8.32 6.57 13.04
CA TYR A 220 8.72 7.85 12.49
C TYR A 220 7.64 8.45 11.57
N ASP A 221 6.46 7.83 11.48
CA ASP A 221 5.30 8.37 10.75
C ASP A 221 4.71 9.67 11.33
N GLU A 222 5.27 10.20 12.42
CA GLU A 222 4.89 11.50 12.98
C GLU A 222 5.28 12.64 12.03
N VAL A 223 4.35 13.56 11.76
CA VAL A 223 4.65 14.78 11.01
C VAL A 223 5.29 15.81 11.94
N ILE A 224 6.56 16.14 11.70
CA ILE A 224 7.30 17.19 12.40
C ILE A 224 7.47 18.43 11.54
N THR A 225 7.56 19.60 12.17
CA THR A 225 8.05 20.81 11.51
C THR A 225 9.58 20.74 11.43
N CYS A 226 10.15 20.72 10.22
CA CYS A 226 11.60 20.70 10.04
C CYS A 226 12.20 22.04 10.49
N PRO A 227 13.24 22.05 11.34
CA PRO A 227 13.87 23.30 11.79
C PRO A 227 14.74 23.95 10.69
N HIS A 228 15.08 23.24 9.62
CA HIS A 228 15.88 23.79 8.52
C HIS A 228 15.03 24.53 7.48
N CYS A 229 13.82 24.04 7.19
CA CYS A 229 12.97 24.63 6.15
C CYS A 229 11.57 25.02 6.63
N LEU A 230 11.26 24.82 7.91
CA LEU A 230 9.99 25.14 8.56
C LEU A 230 8.75 24.44 8.00
N ALA A 231 8.91 23.54 7.02
CA ALA A 231 7.83 22.75 6.45
C ALA A 231 7.54 21.50 7.28
N GLN A 232 6.33 20.95 7.13
CA GLN A 232 5.92 19.71 7.77
C GLN A 232 6.42 18.50 6.97
N HIS A 233 7.18 17.63 7.62
CA HIS A 233 7.70 16.38 7.06
C HIS A 233 7.38 15.22 8.00
N LYS A 234 7.11 14.03 7.45
CA LYS A 234 7.20 12.83 8.27
C LYS A 234 8.61 12.72 8.85
N ARG A 235 8.74 12.52 10.16
CA ARG A 235 10.01 12.32 10.86
C ARG A 235 10.76 11.19 10.13
N GLY A 236 12.06 11.34 9.88
CA GLY A 236 12.82 10.35 9.09
C GLY A 236 12.58 10.35 7.56
N HIS A 237 11.58 11.07 7.04
CA HIS A 237 11.56 11.39 5.61
C HIS A 237 12.57 12.49 5.36
N ILE A 238 13.65 12.12 4.66
CA ILE A 238 14.68 13.03 4.22
C ILE A 238 14.00 14.06 3.31
N GLY A 239 14.01 15.34 3.72
CA GLY A 239 13.39 16.42 2.95
C GLY A 239 14.16 16.73 1.67
N ARG A 240 13.97 17.93 1.11
CA ARG A 240 14.57 18.33 -0.19
C ARG A 240 16.07 17.98 -0.22
N GLN A 241 16.47 17.21 -1.23
CA GLN A 241 17.84 16.74 -1.40
C GLN A 241 18.81 17.95 -1.35
N GLY A 242 19.79 17.90 -0.44
CA GLY A 242 20.75 18.99 -0.22
C GLY A 242 20.36 20.04 0.84
N ILE A 243 19.10 20.08 1.31
CA ILE A 243 18.63 21.04 2.33
C ILE A 243 18.28 20.31 3.63
N CYS A 244 17.40 19.32 3.56
CA CYS A 244 16.96 18.51 4.70
C CYS A 244 17.48 17.05 4.57
N GLY A 245 18.53 16.90 3.76
CA GLY A 245 19.12 15.66 3.25
C GLY A 245 19.87 14.80 4.27
N LYS A 246 20.22 15.38 5.43
CA LYS A 246 21.06 14.73 6.43
C LYS A 246 20.17 14.19 7.55
N PRO A 247 20.34 12.93 7.99
CA PRO A 247 19.69 12.47 9.20
C PRO A 247 20.03 13.43 10.34
N TYR A 248 19.07 13.72 11.22
CA TYR A 248 19.32 14.52 12.41
C TYR A 248 20.33 13.76 13.28
N LEU A 249 21.62 14.07 13.11
CA LEU A 249 22.71 13.44 13.87
C LEU A 249 22.77 13.94 15.31
N SER A 250 22.02 15.00 15.62
CA SER A 250 21.98 15.62 16.94
C SER A 250 20.72 16.48 17.08
N GLN A 251 19.66 15.94 17.67
CA GLN A 251 18.75 16.78 18.43
C GLN A 251 18.66 16.21 19.83
N PRO A 252 18.91 17.01 20.89
CA PRO A 252 18.53 16.59 22.23
C PRO A 252 17.04 16.30 22.20
N GLY A 253 16.66 15.05 22.51
CA GLY A 253 15.27 14.68 22.69
C GLY A 253 14.62 15.75 23.55
N ARG A 254 13.54 16.36 23.05
CA ARG A 254 12.81 17.38 23.80
C ARG A 254 12.44 16.77 25.15
N MET A 255 13.19 17.12 26.19
CA MET A 255 12.72 17.01 27.56
C MET A 255 11.41 17.79 27.59
N GLY A 256 10.36 17.12 28.07
CA GLY A 256 9.04 17.71 28.22
C GLY A 256 9.15 19.03 28.96
N SER A 257 8.58 20.08 28.39
CA SER A 257 8.13 21.22 29.16
C SER A 257 7.06 20.71 30.13
N ALA A 258 7.27 21.02 31.41
CA ALA A 258 6.35 20.83 32.52
C ALA A 258 4.94 21.35 32.24
#